data_AF-A0AAN7D8Z5-F1
#
_entry.id   AF-A0AAN7D8Z5-F1
#
_cell.length_a   1.000
_cell.length_b   1.000
_cell.length_c   1.000
_cell.angle_alpha   90.00
_cell.angle_beta   90.00
_cell.angle_gamma   90.00
#
_symmetry.space_group_name_H-M   'P 1'
#
loop_
_entity.id
_entity.type
_entity.pdbx_description
1 polymer ?
#
loop_
_entity_poly.entity_id
_entity_poly.type
_entity_poly.pdbx_seq_one_letter_code
_entity_poly.pdbx_strand_id
1 'polypeptide(L)'
;MHDRTSPDPVTYLGYPICSSLSQRNLAFQQLYNNIQQCIHIHSQRNLSIRGRATVLNTLIFSKLWHVMRNFIFTRAQLLSLRRLGSFFINFRIFPKLSFRTLQQPRHHGVLQVLDPIVQQQALQWRWICPLILAACHSPLLPTYTTPSIPLLQYSLQWYFHSTAFSDYFYYLLFPAARQTIWFQHRPSPHQAFLNILTNVITTMDRIPRSFTTCHLDFHAGLSLLFTTAQLMFSQNMDVLFWEHRCSHEHIDVLI
;
A
#
# COMPACT_ATOMS: atom_id res chain seq x y z
N MET A 1 -13.45 -14.49 24.10
CA MET A 1 -12.95 -13.09 23.96
C MET A 1 -11.69 -13.17 23.12
N HIS A 2 -11.60 -12.47 21.99
CA HIS A 2 -10.41 -12.54 21.13
C HIS A 2 -9.38 -11.54 21.65
N ASP A 3 -8.43 -12.03 22.45
CA ASP A 3 -7.34 -11.23 23.01
C ASP A 3 -5.99 -11.64 22.36
N ARG A 4 -4.87 -11.17 22.90
CA ARG A 4 -3.54 -11.55 22.37
C ARG A 4 -3.21 -13.04 22.52
N THR A 5 -3.89 -13.74 23.44
CA THR A 5 -3.64 -15.15 23.77
C THR A 5 -4.46 -16.08 22.88
N SER A 6 -5.54 -15.57 22.28
CA SER A 6 -6.30 -16.30 21.29
C SER A 6 -5.46 -16.60 20.03
N PRO A 7 -5.52 -17.83 19.50
CA PRO A 7 -4.73 -18.23 18.34
C PRO A 7 -5.20 -17.53 17.04
N ASP A 8 -6.49 -17.25 16.94
CA ASP A 8 -7.11 -16.71 15.73
C ASP A 8 -7.35 -15.19 15.82
N PRO A 9 -7.11 -14.43 14.73
CA PRO A 9 -7.44 -13.02 14.66
C PRO A 9 -8.95 -12.78 14.55
N VAL A 10 -9.43 -11.68 15.12
CA VAL A 10 -10.81 -11.21 14.86
C VAL A 10 -10.91 -10.76 13.41
N THR A 11 -11.95 -11.17 12.69
CA THR A 11 -12.22 -10.65 11.34
C THR A 11 -13.34 -9.63 11.39
N TYR A 12 -13.05 -8.39 10.98
CA TYR A 12 -14.04 -7.32 10.87
C TYR A 12 -14.12 -6.85 9.41
N LEU A 13 -15.30 -7.00 8.78
CA LEU A 13 -15.52 -6.67 7.35
C LEU A 13 -14.45 -7.29 6.42
N GLY A 14 -14.00 -8.51 6.71
CA GLY A 14 -12.95 -9.19 5.95
C GLY A 14 -11.51 -8.76 6.28
N TYR A 15 -11.31 -7.88 7.25
CA TYR A 15 -10.00 -7.45 7.74
C TYR A 15 -9.61 -8.20 9.03
N PRO A 16 -8.44 -8.86 9.06
CA PRO A 16 -7.94 -9.49 10.28
C PRO A 16 -7.37 -8.42 11.23
N ILE A 17 -8.03 -8.24 12.37
CA ILE A 17 -7.56 -7.42 13.48
C ILE A 17 -6.66 -8.30 14.35
N CYS A 18 -5.36 -8.03 14.30
CA CYS A 18 -4.34 -8.80 14.99
C CYS A 18 -3.84 -8.05 16.22
N SER A 19 -3.80 -8.74 17.35
CA SER A 19 -3.20 -8.28 18.61
C SER A 19 -1.85 -8.95 18.90
N SER A 20 -1.49 -10.00 18.15
CA SER A 20 -0.23 -10.73 18.29
C SER A 20 0.43 -11.05 16.95
N LEU A 21 1.73 -11.37 17.01
CA LEU A 21 2.51 -11.76 15.83
C LEU A 21 1.99 -13.07 15.23
N SER A 22 1.59 -14.01 16.09
CA SER A 22 1.03 -15.30 15.71
C SER A 22 -0.27 -15.12 14.93
N GLN A 23 -1.19 -14.29 15.41
CA GLN A 23 -2.44 -13.96 14.72
C GLN A 23 -2.18 -13.33 13.35
N ARG A 24 -1.24 -12.39 13.25
CA ARG A 24 -0.86 -11.77 11.98
C ARG A 24 -0.28 -12.79 11.00
N ASN A 25 0.58 -13.68 11.47
CA ASN A 25 1.17 -14.72 10.63
C ASN A 25 0.10 -15.71 10.16
N LEU A 26 -0.83 -16.10 11.03
CA LEU A 26 -1.94 -16.98 10.70
C LEU A 26 -2.89 -16.34 9.67
N ALA A 27 -3.27 -15.07 9.85
CA ALA A 27 -4.03 -14.30 8.87
C ALA A 27 -3.35 -14.28 7.50
N PHE A 28 -2.03 -14.03 7.48
CA PHE A 28 -1.26 -14.07 6.24
C PHE A 28 -1.27 -15.46 5.60
N GLN A 29 -1.08 -16.54 6.38
CA GLN A 29 -1.09 -17.91 5.86
C GLN A 29 -2.45 -18.27 5.25
N GLN A 30 -3.55 -17.90 5.90
CA GLN A 30 -4.90 -18.10 5.36
C GLN A 30 -5.07 -17.37 4.02
N LEU A 31 -4.66 -16.09 3.94
CA LEU A 31 -4.69 -15.32 2.70
C LEU A 31 -3.82 -15.95 1.60
N TYR A 32 -2.61 -16.39 1.96
CA TYR A 32 -1.67 -17.03 1.05
C TYR A 32 -2.25 -18.33 0.47
N ASN A 33 -2.83 -19.18 1.31
CA ASN A 33 -3.46 -20.44 0.91
C ASN A 33 -4.66 -20.19 -0.01
N ASN A 34 -5.50 -19.20 0.29
CA ASN A 34 -6.63 -18.83 -0.56
C ASN A 34 -6.17 -18.39 -1.96
N ILE A 35 -5.10 -17.61 -2.05
CA ILE A 35 -4.51 -17.17 -3.32
C ILE A 35 -3.90 -18.34 -4.07
N GLN A 36 -3.17 -19.21 -3.37
CA GLN A 36 -2.59 -20.42 -3.97
C GLN A 36 -3.67 -21.34 -4.55
N GLN A 37 -4.79 -21.51 -3.85
CA GLN A 37 -5.94 -22.26 -4.33
C GLN A 37 -6.56 -21.61 -5.58
N CYS A 38 -6.76 -20.28 -5.58
CA CYS A 38 -7.24 -19.57 -6.76
C CYS A 38 -6.31 -19.78 -7.96
N ILE A 39 -4.99 -19.67 -7.75
CA ILE A 39 -3.99 -19.94 -8.79
C ILE A 39 -4.09 -21.37 -9.28
N HIS A 40 -4.22 -22.35 -8.39
CA HIS A 40 -4.37 -23.75 -8.77
C HIS A 40 -5.59 -23.96 -9.68
N ILE A 41 -6.77 -23.48 -9.27
CA ILE A 41 -8.01 -23.57 -10.05
C ILE A 41 -7.87 -22.89 -11.42
N HIS A 42 -7.33 -21.67 -11.46
CA HIS A 42 -7.17 -20.94 -12.71
C HIS A 42 -6.05 -21.50 -13.61
N SER A 43 -5.05 -22.19 -13.05
CA SER A 43 -3.97 -22.81 -13.83
C SER A 43 -4.41 -24.02 -14.63
N GLN A 44 -5.53 -24.65 -14.24
CA GLN A 44 -6.16 -25.74 -14.98
C GLN A 44 -6.83 -25.24 -16.28
N ARG A 45 -7.09 -23.94 -16.40
CA ARG A 45 -7.63 -23.33 -17.62
C ARG A 45 -6.49 -23.15 -18.63
N ASN A 46 -6.71 -23.57 -19.88
CA ASN A 46 -5.76 -23.37 -20.99
C ASN A 46 -5.73 -21.91 -21.47
N LEU A 47 -5.36 -21.01 -20.57
CA LEU A 47 -5.28 -19.57 -20.83
C LEU A 47 -3.95 -19.22 -21.50
N SER A 48 -4.01 -18.28 -22.44
CA SER A 48 -2.82 -17.64 -22.99
C SER A 48 -2.06 -16.87 -21.90
N ILE A 49 -0.79 -16.55 -22.17
CA ILE A 49 0.05 -15.74 -21.28
C ILE A 49 -0.63 -14.42 -20.91
N ARG A 50 -1.21 -13.75 -21.90
CA ARG A 50 -2.00 -12.52 -21.71
C ARG A 50 -3.25 -12.77 -20.86
N GLY A 51 -3.99 -13.85 -21.14
CA GLY A 51 -5.16 -14.24 -20.34
C GLY A 51 -4.81 -14.49 -18.87
N ARG A 52 -3.67 -15.13 -18.58
CA ARG A 52 -3.18 -15.33 -17.22
C ARG A 52 -2.78 -14.03 -16.54
N ALA A 53 -2.10 -13.13 -17.23
CA ALA A 53 -1.80 -11.81 -16.68
C ALA A 53 -3.07 -11.01 -16.35
N THR A 54 -4.08 -11.07 -17.21
CA THR A 54 -5.40 -10.49 -16.94
C THR A 54 -6.00 -11.12 -15.68
N VAL A 55 -6.17 -12.45 -15.62
CA VAL A 55 -6.73 -13.14 -14.44
C VAL A 55 -5.95 -12.81 -13.15
N LEU A 56 -4.62 -12.75 -13.24
CA LEU A 56 -3.78 -12.42 -12.10
C LEU A 56 -4.09 -11.01 -11.58
N ASN A 57 -4.14 -10.02 -12.46
CA ASN A 57 -4.42 -8.64 -12.08
C ASN A 57 -5.88 -8.45 -11.62
N THR A 58 -6.84 -9.04 -12.33
CA THR A 58 -8.27 -8.73 -12.18
C THR A 58 -9.02 -9.60 -11.18
N LEU A 59 -8.58 -10.85 -10.94
CA LEU A 59 -9.28 -11.80 -10.06
C LEU A 59 -8.47 -12.18 -8.83
N ILE A 60 -7.15 -12.34 -8.98
CA ILE A 60 -6.29 -12.81 -7.89
C ILE A 60 -5.80 -11.61 -7.07
N PHE A 61 -5.14 -10.63 -7.71
CA PHE A 61 -4.60 -9.45 -7.03
C PHE A 61 -5.65 -8.41 -6.66
N SER A 62 -6.84 -8.47 -7.28
CA SER A 62 -8.03 -7.76 -6.81
C SER A 62 -8.64 -8.35 -5.52
N LYS A 63 -8.14 -9.45 -4.97
CA LYS A 63 -8.45 -9.86 -3.59
C LYS A 63 -7.44 -9.30 -2.61
N LEU A 64 -6.18 -9.20 -3.06
CA LEU A 64 -5.08 -8.65 -2.29
C LEU A 64 -5.26 -7.17 -1.98
N TRP A 65 -5.72 -6.36 -2.95
CA TRP A 65 -5.86 -4.91 -2.77
C TRP A 65 -6.66 -4.53 -1.50
N HIS A 66 -7.76 -5.26 -1.25
CA HIS A 66 -8.72 -4.99 -0.19
C HIS A 66 -8.00 -5.10 1.15
N VAL A 67 -7.28 -6.20 1.35
CA VAL A 67 -6.51 -6.48 2.57
C VAL A 67 -5.26 -5.60 2.68
N MET A 68 -4.51 -5.43 1.58
CA MET A 68 -3.24 -4.70 1.54
C MET A 68 -3.33 -3.22 1.88
N ARG A 69 -4.52 -2.63 1.75
CA ARG A 69 -4.76 -1.26 2.15
C ARG A 69 -4.59 -1.02 3.65
N ASN A 70 -5.05 -1.95 4.48
CA ASN A 70 -5.10 -1.78 5.95
C ASN A 70 -4.23 -2.79 6.72
N PHE A 71 -3.72 -3.83 6.06
CA PHE A 71 -2.90 -4.86 6.69
C PHE A 71 -1.40 -4.63 6.43
N ILE A 72 -0.59 -4.96 7.44
CA ILE A 72 0.86 -4.79 7.38
C ILE A 72 1.49 -6.10 6.92
N PHE A 73 2.09 -6.06 5.74
CA PHE A 73 2.88 -7.17 5.21
C PHE A 73 4.37 -6.92 5.41
N THR A 74 5.08 -7.96 5.78
CA THR A 74 6.55 -7.95 5.70
C THR A 74 6.98 -8.05 4.24
N ARG A 75 8.20 -7.57 3.93
CA ARG A 75 8.77 -7.70 2.59
C ARG A 75 8.84 -9.16 2.12
N ALA A 76 9.17 -10.09 3.02
CA ALA A 76 9.21 -11.52 2.71
C ALA A 76 7.84 -12.06 2.27
N GLN A 77 6.78 -11.67 2.97
CA GLN A 77 5.39 -12.05 2.66
C GLN A 77 4.93 -11.51 1.29
N LEU A 78 5.27 -10.26 0.97
CA LEU A 78 4.97 -9.70 -0.35
C LEU A 78 5.75 -10.40 -1.46
N LEU A 79 7.02 -10.75 -1.20
CA LEU A 79 7.83 -11.51 -2.14
C LEU A 79 7.26 -12.91 -2.38
N SER A 80 6.72 -13.59 -1.36
CA SER A 80 6.06 -14.88 -1.57
C SER A 80 4.78 -14.75 -2.41
N LEU A 81 3.98 -13.68 -2.23
CA LEU A 81 2.82 -13.40 -3.08
C LEU A 81 3.24 -13.10 -4.53
N ARG A 82 4.31 -12.32 -4.73
CA ARG A 82 4.88 -12.07 -6.05
C ARG A 82 5.33 -13.37 -6.73
N ARG A 83 5.98 -14.27 -5.98
CA ARG A 83 6.41 -15.59 -6.48
C ARG A 83 5.22 -16.43 -6.93
N LEU A 84 4.12 -16.44 -6.18
CA LEU A 84 2.88 -17.10 -6.60
C LEU A 84 2.35 -16.56 -7.94
N GLY A 85 2.30 -15.23 -8.10
CA GLY A 85 1.89 -14.62 -9.37
C GLY A 85 2.81 -14.97 -10.53
N SER A 86 4.13 -14.94 -10.29
CA SER A 86 5.14 -15.35 -11.29
C SER A 86 5.00 -16.83 -11.68
N PHE A 87 4.74 -17.71 -10.70
CA PHE A 87 4.49 -19.12 -10.94
C PHE A 87 3.25 -19.34 -11.81
N PHE A 88 2.15 -18.65 -11.50
CA PHE A 88 0.91 -18.75 -12.26
C PHE A 88 1.10 -18.36 -13.73
N ILE A 89 1.76 -17.23 -13.99
CA ILE A 89 2.02 -16.78 -15.36
C ILE A 89 2.91 -17.79 -16.09
N ASN A 90 4.03 -18.18 -15.46
CA ASN A 90 5.03 -19.08 -16.04
C ASN A 90 4.64 -20.56 -16.05
N PHE A 91 3.40 -20.91 -15.68
CA PHE A 91 2.95 -22.29 -15.63
C PHE A 91 3.05 -22.96 -17.02
N ARG A 92 3.88 -24.01 -17.14
CA ARG A 92 4.14 -24.70 -18.43
C ARG A 92 4.74 -23.77 -19.52
N ILE A 93 5.52 -22.76 -19.14
CA ILE A 93 6.24 -21.88 -20.09
C ILE A 93 7.74 -22.12 -19.96
N PHE A 94 8.42 -22.28 -21.09
CA PHE A 94 9.88 -22.33 -21.20
C PHE A 94 10.34 -21.55 -22.44
N PRO A 95 11.34 -20.64 -22.33
CA PRO A 95 12.01 -20.22 -21.10
C PRO A 95 11.09 -19.38 -20.19
N LYS A 96 11.37 -19.38 -18.88
CA LYS A 96 10.58 -18.61 -17.91
C LYS A 96 10.78 -17.11 -18.12
N LEU A 97 9.69 -16.36 -18.11
CA LEU A 97 9.70 -14.90 -18.17
C LEU A 97 10.10 -14.31 -16.82
N SER A 98 11.02 -13.34 -16.84
CA SER A 98 11.41 -12.62 -15.64
C SER A 98 10.26 -11.73 -15.16
N PHE A 99 10.10 -11.59 -13.83
CA PHE A 99 9.06 -10.72 -13.29
C PHE A 99 9.25 -9.26 -13.71
N ARG A 100 10.50 -8.80 -13.82
CA ARG A 100 10.84 -7.46 -14.31
C ARG A 100 10.33 -7.23 -15.74
N THR A 101 10.46 -8.24 -16.61
CA THR A 101 9.90 -8.19 -17.96
C THR A 101 8.39 -8.07 -17.88
N LEU A 102 7.73 -8.95 -17.12
CA LEU A 102 6.27 -8.98 -16.98
C LEU A 102 5.64 -7.67 -16.47
N GLN A 103 6.38 -6.88 -15.68
CA GLN A 103 5.95 -5.59 -15.14
C GLN A 103 5.99 -4.44 -16.15
N GLN A 104 6.65 -4.60 -17.30
CA GLN A 104 6.81 -3.51 -18.25
C GLN A 104 5.45 -3.02 -18.80
N PRO A 105 5.34 -1.73 -19.14
CA PRO A 105 4.11 -1.18 -19.70
C PRO A 105 3.67 -1.86 -21.00
N ARG A 106 2.36 -1.84 -21.27
CA ARG A 106 1.78 -2.46 -22.47
C ARG A 106 2.30 -1.86 -23.78
N HIS A 107 2.73 -0.60 -23.78
CA HIS A 107 3.30 0.04 -24.97
C HIS A 107 4.64 -0.60 -25.42
N HIS A 108 5.32 -1.33 -24.54
CA HIS A 108 6.48 -2.16 -24.91
C HIS A 108 6.08 -3.58 -25.34
N GLY A 109 4.79 -3.85 -25.59
CA GLY A 109 4.27 -5.17 -25.96
C GLY A 109 4.18 -6.16 -24.80
N VAL A 110 4.28 -5.68 -23.55
CA VAL A 110 4.29 -6.55 -22.35
C VAL A 110 2.97 -6.49 -21.58
N LEU A 111 2.86 -7.32 -20.54
CA LEU A 111 1.61 -7.66 -19.86
C LEU A 111 1.19 -6.70 -18.74
N GLN A 112 2.10 -5.85 -18.26
CA GLN A 112 1.87 -4.92 -17.14
C GLN A 112 1.29 -5.64 -15.91
N VAL A 113 1.97 -6.69 -15.47
CA VAL A 113 1.59 -7.46 -14.29
C VAL A 113 1.81 -6.63 -13.04
N LEU A 114 0.80 -6.56 -12.17
CA LEU A 114 0.91 -5.83 -10.92
C LEU A 114 1.93 -6.49 -9.99
N ASP A 115 2.66 -5.66 -9.27
CA ASP A 115 3.61 -6.11 -8.27
C ASP A 115 3.04 -5.85 -6.88
N PRO A 116 2.80 -6.89 -6.06
CA PRO A 116 2.26 -6.71 -4.72
C PRO A 116 3.05 -5.70 -3.88
N ILE A 117 4.38 -5.60 -4.05
CA ILE A 117 5.17 -4.62 -3.30
C ILE A 117 4.80 -3.19 -3.69
N VAL A 118 4.79 -2.89 -4.99
CA VAL A 118 4.45 -1.56 -5.51
C VAL A 118 2.99 -1.23 -5.24
N GLN A 119 2.11 -2.22 -5.43
CA GLN A 119 0.68 -2.11 -5.19
C GLN A 119 0.40 -1.73 -3.72
N GLN A 120 1.07 -2.36 -2.75
CA GLN A 120 0.85 -2.02 -1.33
C GLN A 120 1.13 -0.54 -1.07
N GLN A 121 2.24 -0.03 -1.61
CA GLN A 121 2.64 1.36 -1.42
C GLN A 121 1.70 2.31 -2.14
N ALA A 122 1.31 1.99 -3.38
CA ALA A 122 0.37 2.79 -4.14
C ALA A 122 -0.96 2.93 -3.39
N LEU A 123 -1.42 1.88 -2.72
CA LEU A 123 -2.64 1.92 -1.89
C LEU A 123 -2.49 2.84 -0.66
N GLN A 124 -1.28 3.00 -0.12
CA GLN A 124 -1.03 3.95 0.98
C GLN A 124 -1.10 5.42 0.52
N TRP A 125 -1.02 5.67 -0.79
CA TRP A 125 -1.19 7.02 -1.34
C TRP A 125 -2.54 7.63 -0.95
N ARG A 126 -3.58 6.80 -0.80
CA ARG A 126 -4.90 7.24 -0.34
C ARG A 126 -4.86 7.94 1.02
N TRP A 127 -3.92 7.56 1.90
CA TRP A 127 -3.72 8.19 3.20
C TRP A 127 -2.72 9.34 3.14
N ILE A 128 -1.65 9.18 2.35
CA ILE A 128 -0.56 10.16 2.27
C ILE A 128 -0.97 11.42 1.51
N CYS A 129 -1.68 11.27 0.39
CA CYS A 129 -2.08 12.39 -0.46
C CYS A 129 -2.83 13.49 0.31
N PRO A 130 -3.93 13.20 1.04
CA PRO A 130 -4.61 14.23 1.81
C PRO A 130 -3.76 14.79 2.96
N LEU A 131 -2.84 14.02 3.55
CA LEU A 131 -1.91 14.55 4.57
C LEU A 131 -0.94 15.57 3.98
N ILE A 132 -0.37 15.28 2.81
CA ILE A 132 0.51 16.21 2.09
C ILE A 132 -0.28 17.45 1.64
N LEU A 133 -1.46 17.26 1.04
CA LEU A 133 -2.30 18.37 0.56
C LEU A 133 -2.72 19.28 1.71
N ALA A 134 -3.03 18.72 2.88
CA ALA A 134 -3.33 19.49 4.09
C ALA A 134 -2.11 20.29 4.58
N ALA A 135 -0.93 19.66 4.65
CA ALA A 135 0.31 20.35 5.05
C ALA A 135 0.68 21.50 4.08
N CYS A 136 0.37 21.35 2.79
CA CYS A 136 0.60 22.36 1.77
C CYS A 136 -0.55 23.39 1.62
N HIS A 137 -1.61 23.31 2.44
CA HIS A 137 -2.80 24.16 2.31
C HIS A 137 -3.38 24.17 0.87
N SER A 138 -3.33 23.02 0.19
CA SER A 138 -3.70 22.93 -1.22
C SER A 138 -5.22 23.07 -1.42
N PRO A 139 -5.68 23.83 -2.43
CA PRO A 139 -7.10 23.93 -2.76
C PRO A 139 -7.69 22.60 -3.28
N LEU A 140 -6.84 21.62 -3.61
CA LEU A 140 -7.26 20.29 -4.05
C LEU A 140 -7.66 19.37 -2.89
N LEU A 141 -7.41 19.76 -1.64
CA LEU A 141 -7.70 18.93 -0.46
C LEU A 141 -9.13 18.38 -0.44
N PRO A 142 -10.21 19.17 -0.70
CA PRO A 142 -11.59 18.69 -0.66
C PRO A 142 -11.84 17.44 -1.52
N THR A 143 -11.19 17.35 -2.68
CA THR A 143 -11.33 16.23 -3.64
C THR A 143 -10.79 14.90 -3.09
N TYR A 144 -9.86 14.95 -2.14
CA TYR A 144 -9.19 13.77 -1.59
C TYR A 144 -9.55 13.53 -0.11
N THR A 145 -10.49 14.31 0.45
CA THR A 145 -10.91 14.14 1.84
C THR A 145 -11.61 12.80 2.02
N THR A 146 -11.27 12.11 3.11
CA THR A 146 -12.02 10.94 3.60
C THR A 146 -12.41 11.19 5.05
N PRO A 147 -13.57 10.68 5.53
CA PRO A 147 -14.04 10.93 6.89
C PRO A 147 -13.05 10.55 7.99
N SER A 148 -12.15 9.61 7.70
CA SER A 148 -11.11 9.13 8.62
C SER A 148 -9.85 10.01 8.68
N ILE A 149 -9.66 10.99 7.78
CA ILE A 149 -8.45 11.84 7.77
C ILE A 149 -8.26 12.63 9.06
N PRO A 150 -9.28 13.31 9.63
CA PRO A 150 -9.10 14.06 10.87
C PRO A 150 -8.65 13.17 12.04
N LEU A 151 -9.20 11.95 12.14
CA LEU A 151 -8.80 10.99 13.17
C LEU A 151 -7.35 10.52 12.98
N LEU A 152 -6.94 10.30 11.72
CA LEU A 152 -5.56 9.96 11.40
C LEU A 152 -4.61 11.10 11.74
N GLN A 153 -4.94 12.34 11.39
CA GLN A 153 -4.14 13.53 11.72
C GLN A 153 -3.98 13.70 13.23
N TYR A 154 -5.08 13.58 13.98
CA TYR A 154 -5.05 13.62 15.45
C TYR A 154 -4.16 12.53 16.03
N SER A 155 -4.29 11.29 15.53
CA SER A 155 -3.46 10.17 15.96
C SER A 155 -1.97 10.43 15.67
N LEU A 156 -1.64 10.92 14.48
CA LEU A 156 -0.27 11.25 14.09
C LEU A 156 0.31 12.37 14.96
N GLN A 157 -0.47 13.41 15.22
CA GLN A 157 -0.09 14.52 16.08
C GLN A 157 0.20 14.05 17.51
N TRP A 158 -0.58 13.10 18.02
CA TRP A 158 -0.36 12.52 19.34
C TRP A 158 0.87 11.60 19.38
N TYR A 159 0.94 10.62 18.49
CA TYR A 159 2.05 9.65 18.43
C TYR A 159 3.41 10.32 18.15
N PHE A 160 3.41 11.37 17.33
CA PHE A 160 4.61 12.09 16.93
C PHE A 160 4.62 13.51 17.47
N HIS A 161 4.05 13.72 18.66
CA HIS A 161 4.25 14.96 19.40
C HIS A 161 5.74 15.11 19.78
N SER A 162 6.27 16.31 19.60
CA SER A 162 7.64 16.66 19.92
C SER A 162 7.71 18.05 20.55
N THR A 163 8.61 18.24 21.50
CA THR A 163 8.97 19.56 22.01
C THR A 163 10.01 20.25 21.12
N ALA A 164 10.69 19.50 20.25
CA ALA A 164 11.74 20.01 19.36
C ALA A 164 11.21 20.41 17.98
N PHE A 165 10.09 19.80 17.55
CA PHE A 165 9.47 20.06 16.24
C PHE A 165 8.05 20.56 16.42
N SER A 166 7.65 21.55 15.62
CA SER A 166 6.30 22.14 15.66
C SER A 166 5.21 21.23 15.09
N ASP A 167 5.56 20.27 14.24
CA ASP A 167 4.61 19.42 13.51
C ASP A 167 5.09 17.95 13.44
N TYR A 168 4.14 17.01 13.47
CA TYR A 168 4.40 15.59 13.20
C TYR A 168 4.93 15.36 11.78
N PHE A 169 4.69 16.29 10.85
CA PHE A 169 5.14 16.18 9.47
C PHE A 169 6.66 16.10 9.36
N TYR A 170 7.43 16.66 10.30
CA TYR A 170 8.88 16.48 10.37
C TYR A 170 9.28 15.01 10.53
N TYR A 171 8.53 14.25 11.34
CA TYR A 171 8.75 12.82 11.52
C TYR A 171 8.47 12.04 10.23
N LEU A 172 7.38 12.38 9.53
CA LEU A 172 7.00 11.71 8.28
C LEU A 172 7.99 12.02 7.16
N LEU A 173 8.38 13.30 7.04
CA LEU A 173 9.27 13.76 5.99
C LEU A 173 10.71 13.40 6.21
N PHE A 174 11.28 13.48 7.41
CA PHE A 174 12.73 13.37 7.55
C PHE A 174 13.10 12.12 8.33
N PRO A 175 13.68 11.08 7.69
CA PRO A 175 14.18 9.91 8.40
C PRO A 175 15.18 10.27 9.50
N ALA A 176 16.00 11.29 9.27
CA ALA A 176 16.94 11.82 10.24
C ALA A 176 16.25 12.37 11.51
N ALA A 177 15.01 12.86 11.40
CA ALA A 177 14.20 13.35 12.51
C ALA A 177 13.60 12.21 13.34
N ARG A 178 13.67 10.94 12.96
CA ARG A 178 12.96 9.84 13.68
C ARG A 178 13.70 9.32 14.92
N GLN A 179 14.35 10.21 15.66
CA GLN A 179 15.09 9.84 16.85
C GLN A 179 14.15 9.72 18.06
N THR A 180 14.42 8.74 18.92
CA THR A 180 13.61 8.45 20.11
C THR A 180 13.51 9.66 21.05
N ILE A 181 14.59 10.43 21.15
CA ILE A 181 14.68 11.59 22.03
C ILE A 181 13.66 12.69 21.70
N TRP A 182 13.21 12.76 20.45
CA TRP A 182 12.32 13.82 19.99
C TRP A 182 10.85 13.41 19.98
N PHE A 183 10.53 12.11 20.02
CA PHE A 183 9.16 11.61 19.86
C PHE A 183 8.84 10.55 20.92
N GLN A 184 8.36 11.01 22.07
CA GLN A 184 8.18 10.19 23.27
C GLN A 184 7.04 9.16 23.13
N HIS A 185 5.97 9.53 22.43
CA HIS A 185 4.77 8.70 22.29
C HIS A 185 4.83 7.72 21.11
N ARG A 186 5.97 7.65 20.40
CA ARG A 186 6.06 6.82 19.20
C ARG A 186 5.78 5.34 19.53
N PRO A 187 5.12 4.59 18.64
CA PRO A 187 4.89 3.17 18.85
C PRO A 187 6.21 2.42 19.06
N SER A 188 6.24 1.53 20.05
CA SER A 188 7.43 0.73 20.37
C SER A 188 7.90 -0.05 19.15
N PRO A 189 9.21 -0.13 18.87
CA PRO A 189 9.76 -0.96 17.81
C PRO A 189 9.29 -2.42 17.90
N HIS A 190 9.07 -2.93 19.12
CA HIS A 190 8.57 -4.28 19.35
C HIS A 190 7.15 -4.49 18.85
N GLN A 191 6.33 -3.44 18.73
CA GLN A 191 4.96 -3.48 18.20
C GLN A 191 4.85 -2.96 16.77
N ALA A 192 5.98 -2.63 16.12
CA ALA A 192 5.99 -2.12 14.75
C ALA A 192 5.26 -3.06 13.75
N PHE A 193 5.18 -4.35 14.06
CA PHE A 193 4.49 -5.34 13.25
C PHE A 193 2.94 -5.21 13.24
N LEU A 194 2.36 -4.47 14.19
CA LEU A 194 0.93 -4.13 14.27
C LEU A 194 0.66 -2.66 13.93
N ASN A 195 1.72 -1.85 13.83
CA ASN A 195 1.57 -0.42 13.60
C ASN A 195 1.27 -0.11 12.12
N ILE A 196 0.00 0.18 11.82
CA ILE A 196 -0.44 0.47 10.45
C ILE A 196 0.27 1.70 9.88
N LEU A 197 0.68 2.63 10.74
CA LEU A 197 1.44 3.83 10.34
C LEU A 197 2.78 3.47 9.70
N THR A 198 3.34 2.28 9.97
CA THR A 198 4.57 1.83 9.31
C THR A 198 4.41 1.74 7.80
N ASN A 199 3.25 1.34 7.27
CA ASN A 199 3.01 1.35 5.83
C ASN A 199 2.99 2.78 5.26
N VAL A 200 2.40 3.73 5.99
CA VAL A 200 2.38 5.16 5.64
C VAL A 200 3.80 5.73 5.63
N ILE A 201 4.56 5.51 6.70
CA ILE A 201 5.93 6.01 6.86
C ILE A 201 6.85 5.45 5.77
N THR A 202 6.83 4.13 5.56
CA THR A 202 7.68 3.49 4.54
C THR A 202 7.31 3.88 3.12
N THR A 203 6.05 4.23 2.87
CA THR A 203 5.63 4.77 1.58
C THR A 203 6.11 6.22 1.43
N MET A 204 6.00 7.03 2.48
CA MET A 204 6.52 8.41 2.50
C MET A 204 8.02 8.48 2.21
N ASP A 205 8.80 7.52 2.73
CA ASP A 205 10.24 7.41 2.48
C ASP A 205 10.61 7.13 1.04
N ARG A 206 9.71 6.50 0.29
CA ARG A 206 9.93 6.12 -1.10
C ARG A 206 9.47 7.20 -2.08
N ILE A 207 8.87 8.29 -1.59
CA ILE A 207 8.56 9.45 -2.42
C ILE A 207 9.89 10.13 -2.79
N PRO A 208 10.16 10.35 -4.08
CA PRO A 208 11.36 11.01 -4.56
C PRO A 208 11.35 12.45 -4.08
N ARG A 209 12.41 12.83 -3.36
CA ARG A 209 12.54 14.15 -2.76
C ARG A 209 13.41 15.00 -3.65
N SER A 210 12.79 15.90 -4.39
CA SER A 210 13.51 16.96 -5.08
C SER A 210 13.46 18.20 -4.21
N PHE A 211 14.56 18.52 -3.54
CA PHE A 211 14.67 19.76 -2.76
C PHE A 211 15.14 20.95 -3.61
N THR A 212 15.19 20.77 -4.94
CA THR A 212 15.67 21.77 -5.90
C THR A 212 14.82 23.04 -5.96
N THR A 213 13.56 22.98 -5.51
CA THR A 213 12.60 24.10 -5.48
C THR A 213 12.08 24.36 -4.07
N CYS A 214 12.96 24.24 -3.06
CA CYS A 214 12.62 24.63 -1.69
C CYS A 214 12.82 26.13 -1.52
N HIS A 215 11.83 26.81 -0.93
CA HIS A 215 11.94 28.21 -0.58
C HIS A 215 11.67 28.41 0.90
N LEU A 216 12.43 29.31 1.53
CA LEU A 216 12.20 29.68 2.92
C LEU A 216 10.95 30.55 2.97
N ASP A 217 9.93 30.06 3.67
CA ASP A 217 8.76 30.86 4.01
C ASP A 217 9.02 31.50 5.38
N PHE A 218 8.80 32.82 5.47
CA PHE A 218 8.96 33.57 6.72
C PHE A 218 8.05 33.06 7.85
N HIS A 219 6.93 32.39 7.52
CA HIS A 219 5.99 31.85 8.52
C HIS A 219 6.21 30.37 8.88
N ALA A 220 6.65 29.53 7.94
CA ALA A 220 6.77 28.07 8.14
C ALA A 220 8.22 27.56 8.16
N GLY A 221 9.21 28.43 7.95
CA GLY A 221 10.64 28.11 7.92
C GLY A 221 11.09 27.37 6.65
N LEU A 222 10.27 26.49 6.07
CA LEU A 222 10.62 25.75 4.85
C LEU A 222 9.36 25.31 4.08
N SER A 223 9.20 25.78 2.84
CA SER A 223 8.13 25.33 1.93
C SER A 223 8.66 24.27 0.96
N LEU A 224 8.05 23.08 0.97
CA LEU A 224 8.35 21.98 0.05
C LEU A 224 7.30 21.93 -1.06
N LEU A 225 7.72 22.15 -2.31
CA LEU A 225 6.86 21.94 -3.47
C LEU A 225 6.89 20.45 -3.86
N PHE A 226 5.84 19.68 -3.55
CA PHE A 226 5.71 18.27 -3.96
C PHE A 226 5.27 18.10 -5.43
N THR A 227 5.79 18.90 -6.34
CA THR A 227 5.45 18.86 -7.79
C THR A 227 5.82 17.54 -8.47
N THR A 228 6.81 16.81 -7.95
CA THR A 228 7.24 15.50 -8.50
C THR A 228 6.32 14.34 -8.13
N ALA A 229 5.56 14.42 -7.03
CA ALA A 229 4.66 13.35 -6.60
C ALA A 229 3.46 13.16 -7.56
N GLN A 230 3.06 14.22 -8.27
CA GLN A 230 2.04 14.18 -9.32
C GLN A 230 2.48 13.42 -10.59
N LEU A 231 3.78 13.32 -10.88
CA LEU A 231 4.26 12.55 -12.04
C LEU A 231 4.35 11.03 -11.76
N MET A 232 4.73 10.66 -10.53
CA MET A 232 4.60 9.28 -10.03
C MET A 232 3.14 8.80 -10.03
N PHE A 233 2.20 9.72 -9.86
CA PHE A 233 0.77 9.49 -9.92
C PHE A 233 0.28 9.22 -11.35
N SER A 234 0.81 9.90 -12.38
CA SER A 234 0.48 9.58 -13.79
C SER A 234 0.88 8.16 -14.21
N GLN A 235 2.02 7.66 -13.73
CA GLN A 235 2.50 6.30 -14.07
C GLN A 235 1.84 5.18 -13.25
N ASN A 236 1.40 5.47 -12.01
CA ASN A 236 0.70 4.50 -11.14
C ASN A 236 -0.84 4.61 -11.21
N MET A 237 -1.35 5.58 -11.96
CA MET A 237 -2.78 5.81 -12.16
C MET A 237 -3.49 4.61 -12.78
N ASP A 238 -2.81 3.70 -13.48
CA ASP A 238 -3.44 2.46 -13.94
C ASP A 238 -3.93 1.54 -12.80
N VAL A 239 -3.37 1.68 -11.59
CA VAL A 239 -3.78 0.92 -10.39
C VAL A 239 -4.98 1.58 -9.71
N LEU A 240 -5.09 2.91 -9.76
CA LEU A 240 -6.22 3.68 -9.20
C LEU A 240 -7.38 3.84 -10.21
N PHE A 241 -7.12 3.88 -11.52
CA PHE A 241 -8.17 3.83 -12.55
C PHE A 241 -8.93 2.50 -12.53
N TRP A 242 -8.33 1.44 -11.97
CA TRP A 242 -9.04 0.21 -11.64
C TRP A 242 -10.13 0.41 -10.57
N GLU A 243 -9.97 1.36 -9.65
CA GLU A 243 -10.97 1.73 -8.64
C GLU A 243 -12.23 2.32 -9.30
N HIS A 244 -12.07 3.12 -10.35
CA HIS A 244 -13.20 3.73 -11.08
C HIS A 244 -13.87 2.78 -12.08
N ARG A 245 -13.12 1.83 -12.65
CA ARG A 245 -13.66 0.85 -13.62
C ARG A 245 -14.40 -0.30 -12.93
N CYS A 246 -13.89 -0.83 -11.82
CA CYS A 246 -14.58 -1.89 -11.07
C CYS A 246 -15.82 -1.43 -10.32
N SER A 247 -15.90 -0.16 -9.94
CA SER A 247 -17.11 0.38 -9.28
C SER A 247 -18.29 0.56 -10.26
N HIS A 248 -18.01 0.68 -11.56
CA HIS A 248 -19.04 0.79 -12.60
C HIS A 248 -19.39 -0.55 -13.28
N GLU A 249 -18.49 -1.53 -13.32
CA GLU A 249 -18.75 -2.81 -13.99
C GLU A 249 -19.38 -3.90 -13.09
N HIS A 250 -19.75 -3.59 -11.85
CA HIS A 250 -20.37 -4.55 -10.93
C HIS A 250 -21.88 -4.35 -10.67
N ILE A 251 -22.57 -3.52 -11.46
CA ILE A 251 -24.04 -3.39 -11.41
C ILE A 251 -24.75 -4.03 -12.61
N ASP A 252 -24.08 -4.28 -13.74
CA ASP A 252 -24.74 -4.77 -14.97
C ASP A 252 -24.25 -6.14 -15.46
N VAL A 253 -24.18 -7.17 -14.60
CA VAL A 253 -24.27 -8.58 -15.04
C VAL A 253 -24.88 -9.42 -13.92
N LEU A 254 -26.21 -9.37 -13.79
CA LEU A 254 -27.03 -10.41 -13.15
C LEU A 254 -28.52 -10.19 -13.50
N ILE A 255 -28.84 -10.37 -14.78
CA ILE A 255 -30.08 -11.03 -15.28
C ILE A 255 -29.65 -11.93 -16.42
#